data_AF-A0A2C9TIM8-F1
#
_entry.id   AF-A0A2C9TIM8-F1
#
_cell.length_a   1.000
_cell.length_b   1.000
_cell.length_c   1.000
_cell.angle_alpha   90.00
_cell.angle_beta   90.00
_cell.angle_gamma   90.00
#
_symmetry.space_group_name_H-M   'P 1'
#
loop_
_entity.id
_entity.type
_entity.pdbx_description
1 polymer ?
#
loop_
_entity_poly.entity_id
_entity_poly.type
_entity_poly.pdbx_seq_one_letter_code
_entity_poly.pdbx_strand_id
1 'polypeptide(L)'
;MKPNSKSNKKIMKNYNWEYFKVQINQKLSEPETKKIYSQRKIDVEPVFGFMKAILGFTRMSVRGINKVKRELGFVLMALNIRKIAAQRAVHY
;
A
#
# COMPACT_ATOMS: atom_id res chain seq x y z
N MET A 1 -39.75 -29.36 14.80
CA MET A 1 -38.60 -29.24 13.88
C MET A 1 -37.33 -29.63 14.62
N LYS A 2 -36.56 -30.60 14.13
CA LYS A 2 -35.33 -31.07 14.77
C LYS A 2 -34.23 -29.98 14.64
N PRO A 3 -33.45 -29.68 15.70
CA PRO A 3 -32.30 -28.78 15.57
C PRO A 3 -31.26 -29.49 14.68
N ASN A 4 -31.03 -28.95 13.49
CA ASN A 4 -30.07 -29.50 12.55
C ASN A 4 -28.68 -29.51 13.19
N SER A 5 -28.00 -30.65 13.12
CA SER A 5 -26.71 -30.92 13.75
C SER A 5 -25.70 -29.79 13.52
N LYS A 6 -25.21 -29.21 14.62
CA LYS A 6 -24.11 -28.25 14.64
C LYS A 6 -22.96 -28.79 13.79
N SER A 7 -22.69 -28.14 12.66
CA SER A 7 -21.58 -28.51 11.77
C SER A 7 -20.28 -28.56 12.58
N ASN A 8 -19.53 -29.66 12.48
CA ASN A 8 -18.20 -29.85 13.07
C ASN A 8 -17.16 -28.89 12.46
N LYS A 9 -17.37 -27.57 12.57
CA LYS A 9 -16.42 -26.55 12.12
C LYS A 9 -15.34 -26.38 13.18
N LYS A 10 -14.17 -26.95 12.93
CA LYS A 10 -12.99 -26.73 13.74
C LYS A 10 -12.32 -25.43 13.29
N ILE A 11 -12.36 -24.40 14.13
CA ILE A 11 -11.63 -23.15 13.88
C ILE A 11 -10.23 -23.31 14.46
N MET A 12 -9.21 -23.28 13.60
CA MET A 12 -7.82 -23.23 14.03
C MET A 12 -7.35 -21.78 14.04
N LYS A 13 -6.76 -21.34 15.15
CA LYS A 13 -6.10 -20.03 15.26
C LYS A 13 -4.59 -20.23 15.33
N ASN A 14 -3.85 -19.42 14.59
CA ASN A 14 -2.40 -19.37 14.71
C ASN A 14 -2.02 -18.25 15.69
N TYR A 15 -1.56 -18.64 16.87
CA TYR A 15 -1.23 -17.70 17.95
C TYR A 15 -0.05 -16.77 17.63
N ASN A 16 0.90 -17.20 16.80
CA ASN A 16 2.01 -16.33 16.38
C ASN A 16 1.51 -15.15 15.53
N TRP A 17 0.53 -15.39 14.65
CA TRP A 17 -0.08 -14.32 13.87
C TRP A 17 -0.91 -13.37 14.73
N GLU A 18 -1.64 -13.90 15.71
CA GLU A 18 -2.40 -13.08 16.65
C GLU A 18 -1.48 -12.17 17.47
N TYR A 19 -0.31 -12.68 17.90
CA TYR A 19 0.71 -11.86 18.56
C TYR A 19 1.11 -10.64 17.69
N PHE A 20 1.48 -10.87 16.42
CA PHE A 20 1.87 -9.76 15.54
C PHE A 20 0.72 -8.81 15.23
N LYS A 21 -0.52 -9.30 15.08
CA LYS A 21 -1.69 -8.43 14.86
C LYS A 21 -1.92 -7.49 16.04
N VAL A 22 -1.82 -7.99 17.28
CA VAL A 22 -1.96 -7.18 18.48
C VAL A 22 -0.89 -6.08 18.50
N GLN A 23 0.36 -6.43 18.21
CA GLN A 23 1.47 -5.47 18.14
C GLN A 23 1.23 -4.37 17.09
N ILE A 24 0.76 -4.74 15.89
CA ILE A 24 0.45 -3.78 14.82
C ILE A 24 -0.74 -2.91 15.19
N ASN A 25 -1.81 -3.50 15.74
CA ASN A 25 -2.98 -2.75 16.17
C ASN A 25 -2.63 -1.73 17.25
N GLN A 26 -1.84 -2.13 18.25
CA GLN A 26 -1.38 -1.21 19.28
C GLN A 26 -0.60 -0.03 18.69
N LYS A 27 0.31 -0.30 17.75
CA LYS A 27 1.03 0.75 17.01
C LYS A 27 0.12 1.62 16.15
N LEU A 28 -0.95 1.09 15.56
CA LEU A 28 -1.90 1.86 14.73
C LEU A 28 -2.95 2.61 15.55
N SER A 29 -3.14 2.24 16.82
CA SER A 29 -4.08 2.87 17.74
C SER A 29 -3.52 4.15 18.36
N GLU A 30 -2.20 4.28 18.45
CA GLU A 30 -1.53 5.49 18.94
C GLU A 30 -1.87 6.70 18.04
N PRO A 31 -2.21 7.88 18.60
CA PRO A 31 -2.73 9.00 17.82
C PRO A 31 -1.73 9.54 16.79
N GLU A 32 -0.43 9.56 17.11
CA GLU A 32 0.61 10.07 16.22
C GLU A 32 0.80 9.17 14.98
N THR A 33 0.99 7.87 15.21
CA THR A 33 1.15 6.87 14.15
C THR A 33 -0.11 6.72 13.32
N LYS A 34 -1.30 6.81 13.93
CA LYS A 34 -2.58 6.82 13.22
C LYS A 34 -2.67 7.97 12.23
N LYS A 35 -2.24 9.17 12.64
CA LYS A 35 -2.19 10.36 11.78
C LYS A 35 -1.21 10.17 10.62
N ILE A 36 -0.02 9.65 10.88
CA ILE A 36 0.98 9.35 9.84
C ILE A 36 0.42 8.31 8.85
N TYR A 37 -0.22 7.26 9.37
CA TYR A 37 -0.80 6.21 8.55
C TYR A 37 -1.93 6.73 7.65
N SER A 38 -2.83 7.58 8.19
CA SER A 38 -3.89 8.20 7.37
C SER A 38 -3.32 9.09 6.28
N GLN A 39 -2.26 9.86 6.58
CA GLN A 39 -1.61 10.71 5.59
C GLN A 39 -0.98 9.89 4.45
N ARG A 40 -0.35 8.75 4.77
CA ARG A 40 0.24 7.85 3.74
C ARG A 40 -0.79 7.28 2.77
N LYS A 41 -2.03 7.06 3.19
CA LYS A 41 -3.10 6.63 2.28
C LYS A 41 -3.43 7.68 1.21
N ILE A 42 -3.22 8.94 1.54
CA ILE A 42 -3.49 10.06 0.64
C ILE A 42 -2.25 10.37 -0.20
N ASP A 43 -1.06 10.31 0.38
CA ASP A 43 0.15 10.74 -0.32
C ASP A 43 0.83 9.62 -1.08
N VAL A 44 1.00 8.45 -0.44
CA VAL A 44 1.87 7.38 -0.91
C VAL A 44 1.10 6.38 -1.78
N GLU A 45 -0.10 5.96 -1.35
CA GLU A 45 -0.89 4.98 -2.10
C GLU A 45 -1.26 5.47 -3.51
N PRO A 46 -1.66 6.74 -3.74
CA PRO A 46 -2.00 7.22 -5.08
C PRO A 46 -0.79 7.24 -6.02
N VAL A 47 0.41 7.55 -5.51
CA VAL A 47 1.64 7.49 -6.32
C VAL A 47 1.85 6.07 -6.84
N PHE A 48 1.75 5.05 -5.98
CA PHE A 48 1.86 3.66 -6.42
C PHE A 48 0.73 3.22 -7.35
N GLY A 49 -0.49 3.72 -7.12
CA GLY A 49 -1.63 3.53 -8.03
C GLY A 49 -1.33 4.06 -9.43
N PHE A 50 -0.82 5.30 -9.52
CA PHE A 50 -0.44 5.93 -10.78
C PHE A 50 0.74 5.23 -11.46
N MET A 51 1.76 4.81 -10.71
CA MET A 51 2.86 4.02 -11.28
C MET A 51 2.32 2.78 -12.03
N LYS A 52 1.36 2.07 -11.44
CA LYS A 52 0.79 0.86 -12.05
C LYS A 52 -0.20 1.17 -13.17
N ALA A 53 -1.17 2.04 -12.92
CA ALA A 53 -2.28 2.28 -13.84
C ALA A 53 -1.89 3.17 -15.03
N ILE A 54 -1.02 4.16 -14.82
CA ILE A 54 -0.64 5.13 -15.86
C ILE A 54 0.64 4.70 -16.58
N LEU A 55 1.66 4.28 -15.83
CA LEU A 55 2.95 3.91 -16.42
C LEU A 55 3.09 2.40 -16.71
N GLY A 56 2.12 1.58 -16.31
CA GLY A 56 2.23 0.11 -16.44
C GLY A 56 3.33 -0.50 -15.58
N PHE A 57 3.91 0.27 -14.65
CA PHE A 57 5.08 -0.13 -13.88
C PHE A 57 4.68 -1.03 -12.72
N THR A 58 4.63 -2.34 -12.98
CA THR A 58 4.23 -3.37 -12.02
C THR A 58 5.40 -4.16 -11.43
N ARG A 59 6.55 -4.12 -12.09
CA ARG A 59 7.77 -4.86 -11.69
C ARG A 59 9.02 -4.05 -11.99
N MET A 60 10.05 -4.26 -11.18
CA MET A 60 11.39 -3.75 -11.47
C MET A 60 11.99 -4.52 -12.65
N SER A 61 12.65 -3.81 -13.54
CA SER A 61 13.35 -4.37 -14.71
C SER A 61 14.79 -4.78 -14.34
N VAL A 62 15.35 -4.18 -13.30
CA VAL A 62 16.74 -4.42 -12.87
C VAL A 62 16.84 -5.13 -11.53
N ARG A 63 17.97 -5.82 -11.31
CA ARG A 63 18.32 -6.45 -10.02
C ARG A 63 19.45 -5.69 -9.32
N GLY A 64 19.42 -5.66 -7.99
CA GLY A 64 20.41 -5.00 -7.14
C GLY A 64 19.97 -3.62 -6.65
N ILE A 65 20.18 -3.36 -5.36
CA ILE A 65 19.62 -2.20 -4.62
C ILE A 65 19.92 -0.86 -5.33
N ASN A 66 21.17 -0.65 -5.75
CA ASN A 66 21.56 0.61 -6.40
C ASN A 66 20.89 0.82 -7.75
N LYS A 67 20.66 -0.24 -8.52
CA LYS A 67 19.99 -0.16 -9.82
C LYS A 67 18.48 0.07 -9.63
N VAL A 68 17.87 -0.66 -8.69
CA VAL A 68 16.44 -0.51 -8.33
C VAL A 68 16.13 0.91 -7.85
N LYS A 69 16.99 1.50 -7.02
CA LYS A 69 16.85 2.90 -6.57
C LYS A 69 16.82 3.88 -7.75
N ARG A 70 17.71 3.68 -8.74
CA ARG A 70 17.74 4.52 -9.96
C ARG A 70 16.51 4.33 -10.83
N GLU A 71 16.10 3.08 -11.06
CA GLU A 71 14.87 2.78 -11.81
C GLU A 71 13.64 3.44 -11.19
N LEU A 72 13.47 3.28 -9.87
CA LEU A 72 12.38 3.93 -9.14
C LEU A 72 12.44 5.46 -9.25
N GLY A 73 13.63 6.05 -9.18
CA GLY A 73 13.84 7.49 -9.37
C GLY A 73 13.34 7.98 -10.74
N PHE A 74 13.61 7.25 -11.82
CA PHE A 74 13.10 7.58 -13.16
C PHE A 74 11.58 7.51 -13.22
N VAL A 75 10.97 6.47 -12.66
CA VAL A 75 9.51 6.31 -12.66
C VAL A 75 8.83 7.45 -11.89
N LEU A 76 9.36 7.83 -10.73
CA LEU A 76 8.84 8.95 -9.94
C LEU A 76 9.01 10.29 -10.67
N MET A 77 10.13 10.49 -11.36
CA MET A 77 10.35 11.69 -12.17
C MET A 77 9.37 11.79 -13.33
N ALA A 78 9.08 10.68 -14.03
CA ALA A 78 8.08 10.64 -15.08
C ALA A 78 6.67 11.01 -14.57
N LEU A 79 6.29 10.50 -13.39
CA LEU A 79 5.03 10.88 -12.74
C LEU A 79 4.97 12.37 -12.40
N ASN A 80 6.06 12.92 -11.86
CA ASN A 80 6.13 14.34 -11.52
C ASN A 80 6.00 15.24 -12.75
N ILE A 81 6.68 14.91 -13.86
CA ILE A 81 6.57 15.64 -15.12
C ILE A 81 5.12 15.63 -15.63
N ARG A 82 4.47 14.46 -15.60
CA ARG A 82 3.05 14.33 -16.00
C ARG A 82 2.13 15.19 -15.12
N LYS A 83 2.38 15.22 -13.81
CA LYS A 83 1.62 16.06 -12.87
C LYS A 83 1.77 17.55 -13.17
N ILE A 84 3.00 18.01 -13.42
CA ILE A 84 3.27 19.41 -13.77
C ILE A 84 2.59 19.79 -15.09
N ALA A 85 2.66 18.93 -16.11
CA ALA A 85 2.00 19.16 -17.39
C ALA A 85 0.47 19.27 -17.24
N ALA A 86 -0.15 18.38 -16.47
CA ALA A 86 -1.58 18.42 -16.19
C ALA A 86 -2.00 19.68 -15.42
N GLN A 87 -1.21 20.11 -14.42
CA GLN A 87 -1.48 21.35 -13.69
C GLN A 87 -1.42 22.57 -14.62
N ARG A 88 -0.39 22.66 -15.48
CA ARG A 88 -0.26 23.77 -16.44
C ARG A 88 -1.43 23.83 -17.43
N ALA A 89 -1.95 22.69 -17.87
CA ALA A 89 -3.09 22.64 -18.79
C ALA A 89 -4.43 23.09 -18.17
N VAL A 90 -4.56 23.03 -16.84
CA VAL A 90 -5.76 23.50 -16.12
C VAL A 90 -5.72 25.01 -15.82
N HIS A 91 -4.52 25.60 -15.81
CA HIS A 91 -4.30 27.02 -15.54
C HIS A 91 -4.25 27.91 -16.80
N TYR A 92 -4.51 27.33 -17.97
CA TYR A 92 -4.78 28.03 -19.24
C TYR A 92 -6.26 27.90 -19.57
#